data_AF-A0A2S4ZGL2-F1
#
_entry.id   AF-A0A2S4ZGL2-F1
#
_cell.length_a   1.000
_cell.length_b   1.000
_cell.length_c   1.000
_cell.angle_alpha   90.00
_cell.angle_beta   90.00
_cell.angle_gamma   90.00
#
_symmetry.space_group_name_H-M   'P 1'
#
loop_
_entity.id
_entity.type
_entity.pdbx_description
1 polymer ?
#
loop_
_entity_poly.entity_id
_entity_poly.type
_entity_poly.pdbx_seq_one_letter_code
_entity_poly.pdbx_strand_id
1 'polypeptide(L)'
;MGSYALPRPVVRRKIRGLLPALVVGVLGAVTALVTPPTAHAAESTLGAAAAQSGRYFGTAIASGKLGDSTYTTIAGREFNMVTAENEMKIDATEPQRGQFNFTAGDRVYNWAVQNGKQVRGHTLAWHSQQPGWMQSLSGSTLRQAMIDHINGVMGHYKGKIAQWDVVNEAFADDGSGGRRDSNLQRTGNDWIEVAFRTARAADPAAKLCYNDYNIENWTWAKTQGVYNMVRDFKQRGVPIDCVGFQSHFNSGSPYNSNFRTTLQNFAALGVDVAITELDIQGASSTTYANVTNDCLAVSRCLGITVWGVRDTDSWRSGDTPLLFNGDGSKKPAYTAVLNALNGGTTTPPPTGGGQIKGVGSGRCLDVPNASTTDGTQLQLWDCNSATNQQWTYTDAGELRVYGNKCLDAAGTGNGSKVQIYSCWGGDNQKWRLNSDGSIVGVQSGLCLDAVGAGTANGTLIQLYSCSNGSNQRWTRT
;
A
#
# COMPACT_ATOMS: atom_id res chain seq x y z
N MET A 1 63.89 -1.34 58.42
CA MET A 1 63.58 -2.78 58.64
C MET A 1 62.82 -3.24 57.41
N GLY A 2 63.33 -4.02 56.47
CA GLY A 2 64.22 -5.17 56.63
C GLY A 2 63.45 -6.41 56.19
N SER A 3 63.36 -6.58 54.88
CA SER A 3 63.17 -7.76 54.02
C SER A 3 62.88 -9.18 54.56
N TYR A 4 62.26 -9.98 53.67
CA TYR A 4 62.46 -11.41 53.35
C TYR A 4 61.54 -12.52 53.94
N ALA A 5 60.98 -13.26 52.97
CA ALA A 5 61.01 -14.72 52.80
C ALA A 5 60.13 -15.68 53.63
N LEU A 6 59.44 -16.55 52.88
CA LEU A 6 58.80 -17.81 53.31
C LEU A 6 59.85 -18.88 53.72
N PRO A 7 59.45 -19.89 54.52
CA PRO A 7 59.41 -21.27 53.98
C PRO A 7 58.29 -22.20 54.55
N ARG A 8 57.91 -23.21 53.74
CA ARG A 8 57.23 -24.49 54.13
C ARG A 8 58.30 -25.48 54.70
N PRO A 9 58.13 -26.82 54.93
CA PRO A 9 56.98 -27.77 54.85
C PRO A 9 56.94 -28.89 55.94
N VAL A 10 55.89 -29.74 56.01
CA VAL A 10 56.01 -31.15 56.48
C VAL A 10 55.12 -32.13 55.67
N VAL A 11 55.82 -32.91 54.83
CA VAL A 11 55.78 -34.38 54.59
C VAL A 11 54.49 -35.14 54.17
N ARG A 12 54.45 -35.43 52.85
CA ARG A 12 54.30 -36.70 52.09
C ARG A 12 53.91 -38.04 52.78
N ARG A 13 52.94 -38.76 52.15
CA ARG A 13 53.12 -40.04 51.37
C ARG A 13 51.76 -40.45 50.74
N LYS A 14 51.59 -40.36 49.41
CA LYS A 14 51.73 -41.40 48.35
C LYS A 14 50.85 -42.65 48.52
N ILE A 15 49.97 -42.91 47.53
CA ILE A 15 50.04 -44.04 46.58
C ILE A 15 49.08 -43.79 45.38
N ARG A 16 49.47 -44.35 44.24
CA ARG A 16 49.01 -44.17 42.86
C ARG A 16 47.68 -44.88 42.53
N GLY A 17 46.96 -44.39 41.52
CA GLY A 17 45.93 -45.13 40.78
C GLY A 17 45.41 -44.30 39.60
N LEU A 18 45.24 -44.91 38.43
CA LEU A 18 45.01 -44.31 37.11
C LEU A 18 43.55 -43.82 36.85
N LEU A 19 43.43 -42.90 35.88
CA LEU A 19 42.29 -42.46 35.05
C LEU A 19 41.21 -43.53 34.73
N PRO A 20 39.94 -43.19 34.38
CA PRO A 20 39.62 -42.11 33.43
C PRO A 20 38.38 -41.23 33.73
N ALA A 21 38.28 -40.21 32.88
CA ALA A 21 37.31 -39.13 32.84
C ALA A 21 35.85 -39.57 32.59
N LEU A 22 34.93 -38.89 33.26
CA LEU A 22 33.54 -38.75 32.83
C LEU A 22 33.07 -37.35 33.25
N VAL A 23 33.33 -36.35 32.41
CA VAL A 23 32.69 -35.03 32.53
C VAL A 23 31.42 -35.11 31.69
N VAL A 24 30.28 -35.28 32.37
CA VAL A 24 28.96 -35.10 31.77
C VAL A 24 28.79 -33.60 31.50
N GLY A 25 28.85 -33.22 30.23
CA GLY A 25 28.48 -31.89 29.78
C GLY A 25 26.97 -31.70 29.87
N VAL A 26 26.52 -30.82 30.76
CA VAL A 26 25.15 -30.32 30.74
C VAL A 26 25.09 -29.17 29.75
N LEU A 27 24.66 -29.47 28.51
CA LEU A 27 24.18 -28.45 27.58
C LEU A 27 22.83 -27.96 28.12
N GLY A 28 22.82 -26.80 28.79
CA GLY A 28 21.60 -26.07 29.07
C GLY A 28 21.07 -25.49 27.76
N ALA A 29 20.08 -26.15 27.15
CA ALA A 29 19.32 -25.59 26.04
C ALA A 29 18.52 -24.41 26.55
N VAL A 30 19.00 -23.18 26.30
CA VAL A 30 18.17 -21.98 26.38
C VAL A 30 17.19 -22.05 25.22
N THR A 31 16.05 -22.67 25.45
CA THR A 31 14.89 -22.56 24.57
C THR A 31 14.41 -21.11 24.69
N ALA A 32 14.75 -20.31 23.69
CA ALA A 32 14.04 -19.05 23.47
C ALA A 32 12.56 -19.44 23.28
N LEU A 33 11.74 -19.18 24.30
CA LEU A 33 10.29 -19.17 24.15
C LEU A 33 9.98 -18.08 23.12
N VAL A 34 9.87 -18.47 21.85
CA VAL A 34 9.24 -17.66 20.83
C VAL A 34 7.78 -17.59 21.24
N THR A 35 7.41 -16.56 21.99
CA THR A 35 6.01 -16.21 22.19
C THR A 35 5.42 -16.04 20.79
N PRO A 36 4.35 -16.77 20.43
CA PRO A 36 3.67 -16.48 19.19
C PRO A 36 3.29 -15.00 19.20
N PRO A 37 3.43 -14.27 18.08
CA PRO A 37 3.00 -12.89 18.02
C PRO A 37 1.56 -12.82 18.53
N THR A 38 1.27 -11.85 19.40
CA THR A 38 -0.09 -11.59 19.84
C THR A 38 -0.94 -11.41 18.60
N ALA A 39 -1.93 -12.27 18.40
CA ALA A 39 -2.91 -12.11 17.34
C ALA A 39 -3.66 -10.80 17.62
N HIS A 40 -3.28 -9.72 16.93
CA HIS A 40 -4.00 -8.47 16.99
C HIS A 40 -5.38 -8.68 16.35
N ALA A 41 -6.41 -8.06 16.93
CA ALA A 41 -7.72 -8.01 16.29
C ALA A 41 -7.57 -7.32 14.92
N ALA A 42 -8.35 -7.76 13.92
CA ALA A 42 -8.34 -7.13 12.62
C ALA A 42 -8.73 -5.65 12.75
N GLU A 43 -7.93 -4.75 12.17
CA GLU A 43 -8.18 -3.32 12.21
C GLU A 43 -9.16 -2.90 11.12
N SER A 44 -9.81 -1.76 11.33
CA SER A 44 -10.93 -1.29 10.50
C SER A 44 -10.58 -0.20 9.49
N THR A 45 -9.35 0.34 9.54
CA THR A 45 -8.84 1.37 8.63
C THR A 45 -7.47 1.00 8.08
N LEU A 46 -7.13 1.53 6.90
CA LEU A 46 -5.91 1.12 6.17
C LEU A 46 -4.63 1.44 6.97
N GLY A 47 -4.52 2.65 7.52
CA GLY A 47 -3.37 3.09 8.30
C GLY A 47 -3.17 2.27 9.58
N ALA A 48 -4.26 1.95 10.30
CA ALA A 48 -4.20 1.13 11.50
C ALA A 48 -3.81 -0.33 11.18
N ALA A 49 -4.39 -0.91 10.13
CA ALA A 49 -4.05 -2.26 9.68
C ALA A 49 -2.57 -2.36 9.22
N ALA A 50 -2.07 -1.38 8.47
CA ALA A 50 -0.65 -1.34 8.08
C ALA A 50 0.28 -1.24 9.30
N ALA A 51 -0.11 -0.46 10.31
CA ALA A 51 0.67 -0.26 11.54
C ALA A 51 0.86 -1.54 12.36
N GLN A 52 -0.04 -2.54 12.25
CA GLN A 52 0.16 -3.86 12.88
C GLN A 52 1.44 -4.55 12.44
N SER A 53 1.92 -4.24 11.24
CA SER A 53 3.16 -4.77 10.67
C SER A 53 4.34 -3.78 10.73
N GLY A 54 4.20 -2.68 11.48
CA GLY A 54 5.19 -1.60 11.56
C GLY A 54 5.29 -0.73 10.30
N ARG A 55 4.24 -0.72 9.45
CA ARG A 55 4.19 0.02 8.19
C ARG A 55 3.18 1.16 8.22
N TYR A 56 3.24 2.03 7.22
CA TYR A 56 2.21 3.05 6.98
C TYR A 56 1.31 2.71 5.79
N PHE A 57 0.12 3.31 5.77
CA PHE A 57 -0.71 3.46 4.57
C PHE A 57 -1.06 4.94 4.39
N GLY A 58 -0.66 5.50 3.26
CA GLY A 58 -0.72 6.92 2.97
C GLY A 58 -1.56 7.30 1.76
N THR A 59 -1.73 8.60 1.57
CA THR A 59 -2.39 9.18 0.39
C THR A 59 -1.73 10.49 -0.05
N ALA A 60 -1.93 10.87 -1.32
CA ALA A 60 -1.65 12.22 -1.80
C ALA A 60 -2.75 13.20 -1.36
N ILE A 61 -2.34 14.33 -0.78
CA ILE A 61 -3.23 15.39 -0.31
C ILE A 61 -3.11 16.62 -1.19
N ALA A 62 -4.26 17.11 -1.65
CA ALA A 62 -4.38 18.38 -2.37
C ALA A 62 -4.92 19.47 -1.43
N SER A 63 -4.15 20.54 -1.23
CA SER A 63 -4.50 21.66 -0.36
C SER A 63 -5.83 22.32 -0.72
N GLY A 64 -6.18 22.39 -2.00
CA GLY A 64 -7.45 22.93 -2.50
C GLY A 64 -8.67 22.07 -2.15
N LYS A 65 -8.48 20.80 -1.78
CA LYS A 65 -9.56 19.86 -1.41
C LYS A 65 -9.78 19.77 0.11
N LEU A 66 -8.96 20.45 0.92
CA LEU A 66 -9.07 20.41 2.39
C LEU A 66 -10.34 21.10 2.94
N GLY A 67 -11.08 21.83 2.10
CA GLY A 67 -12.41 22.35 2.44
C GLY A 67 -13.56 21.38 2.19
N ASP A 68 -13.32 20.25 1.50
CA ASP A 68 -14.32 19.20 1.27
C ASP A 68 -14.38 18.27 2.48
N SER A 69 -15.53 18.22 3.16
CA SER A 69 -15.74 17.41 4.36
C SER A 69 -15.68 15.91 4.07
N THR A 70 -16.15 15.46 2.90
CA THR A 70 -16.10 14.04 2.51
C THR A 70 -14.65 13.63 2.28
N TYR A 71 -13.89 14.46 1.57
CA TYR A 71 -12.46 14.26 1.33
C TYR A 71 -11.68 14.14 2.64
N THR A 72 -11.82 15.14 3.52
CA THR A 72 -11.07 15.18 4.79
C THR A 72 -11.54 14.13 5.79
N THR A 73 -12.80 13.73 5.79
CA THR A 73 -13.30 12.63 6.64
C THR A 73 -12.67 11.30 6.25
N ILE A 74 -12.62 10.98 4.95
CA ILE A 74 -11.98 9.75 4.46
C ILE A 74 -10.48 9.82 4.73
N ALA A 75 -9.84 10.91 4.32
CA ALA A 75 -8.39 11.05 4.41
C ALA A 75 -7.90 11.08 5.87
N GLY A 76 -8.64 11.75 6.75
CA GLY A 76 -8.38 11.82 8.18
C GLY A 76 -8.45 10.45 8.85
N ARG A 77 -9.46 9.65 8.49
CA ARG A 77 -9.71 8.32 9.07
C ARG A 77 -8.76 7.23 8.57
N GLU A 78 -8.50 7.19 7.26
CA GLU A 78 -7.93 5.99 6.63
C GLU A 78 -6.41 5.97 6.58
N PHE A 79 -5.75 7.14 6.64
CA PHE A 79 -4.32 7.25 6.34
C PHE A 79 -3.51 7.80 7.52
N ASN A 80 -2.28 7.30 7.66
CA ASN A 80 -1.28 7.75 8.65
C ASN A 80 0.01 8.29 8.03
N MET A 81 0.06 8.42 6.69
CA MET A 81 1.12 9.07 5.93
C MET A 81 0.51 10.00 4.87
N VAL A 82 1.12 11.16 4.64
CA VAL A 82 0.68 12.15 3.66
C VAL A 82 1.83 12.51 2.73
N THR A 83 1.54 12.61 1.44
CA THR A 83 2.40 13.30 0.47
C THR A 83 1.62 14.52 -0.04
N ALA A 84 2.24 15.70 -0.13
CA ALA A 84 1.60 16.82 -0.84
C ALA A 84 1.59 16.53 -2.35
N GLU A 85 0.42 16.53 -2.98
CA GLU A 85 0.27 16.15 -4.39
C GLU A 85 1.08 17.09 -5.31
N ASN A 86 1.10 18.39 -5.00
CA ASN A 86 1.84 19.39 -5.77
C ASN A 86 2.52 20.46 -4.91
N GLU A 87 2.08 20.67 -3.67
CA GLU A 87 2.37 21.86 -2.89
C GLU A 87 3.79 21.93 -2.33
N MET A 88 4.55 20.85 -2.45
CA MET A 88 5.97 20.77 -2.08
C MET A 88 6.89 20.58 -3.29
N LYS A 89 6.37 20.71 -4.52
CA LYS A 89 7.17 20.70 -5.77
C LYS A 89 7.90 22.03 -5.96
N ILE A 90 8.83 22.05 -6.92
CA ILE A 90 9.77 23.14 -7.14
C ILE A 90 9.05 24.45 -7.47
N ASP A 91 8.09 24.42 -8.40
CA ASP A 91 7.31 25.59 -8.81
C ASP A 91 6.45 26.17 -7.68
N ALA A 92 5.85 25.30 -6.86
CA ALA A 92 5.05 25.70 -5.72
C ALA A 92 5.88 26.34 -4.59
N THR A 93 7.07 25.78 -4.34
CA THR A 93 7.91 26.19 -3.20
C THR A 93 8.91 27.28 -3.52
N GLU A 94 9.31 27.46 -4.78
CA GLU A 94 10.21 28.53 -5.23
C GLU A 94 9.71 29.18 -6.54
N PRO A 95 8.56 29.88 -6.50
CA PRO A 95 7.92 30.44 -7.70
C PRO A 95 8.81 31.46 -8.44
N GLN A 96 9.69 32.17 -7.72
CA GLN A 96 10.75 33.01 -8.29
C GLN A 96 12.08 32.63 -7.64
N ARG A 97 13.17 32.68 -8.42
CA ARG A 97 14.51 32.27 -7.95
C ARG A 97 14.91 33.03 -6.67
N GLY A 98 15.22 32.28 -5.61
CA GLY A 98 15.56 32.79 -4.28
C GLY A 98 14.37 33.29 -3.45
N GLN A 99 13.14 33.19 -3.96
CA GLN A 99 11.92 33.60 -3.27
C GLN A 99 11.05 32.38 -2.99
N PHE A 100 11.22 31.82 -1.79
CA PHE A 100 10.47 30.65 -1.36
C PHE A 100 9.06 31.01 -0.89
N ASN A 101 8.10 30.14 -1.18
CA ASN A 101 6.73 30.23 -0.67
C ASN A 101 6.26 28.86 -0.16
N PHE A 102 6.03 28.76 1.14
CA PHE A 102 5.60 27.51 1.77
C PHE A 102 4.12 27.47 2.12
N THR A 103 3.32 28.48 1.75
CA THR A 103 1.93 28.62 2.20
C THR A 103 1.08 27.38 1.90
N ALA A 104 1.19 26.85 0.67
CA ALA A 104 0.42 25.68 0.26
C ALA A 104 0.98 24.40 0.89
N GLY A 105 2.31 24.23 0.90
CA GLY A 105 2.97 23.08 1.51
C GLY A 105 2.70 22.98 3.02
N ASP A 106 2.77 24.11 3.72
CA ASP A 106 2.49 24.21 5.16
C ASP A 106 1.04 23.90 5.45
N ARG A 107 0.09 24.27 4.57
CA ARG A 107 -1.32 23.88 4.75
C ARG A 107 -1.48 22.36 4.75
N VAL A 108 -0.83 21.66 3.83
CA VAL A 108 -0.86 20.20 3.77
C VAL A 108 -0.11 19.58 4.97
N TYR A 109 1.09 20.07 5.27
CA TYR A 109 1.89 19.61 6.41
C TYR A 109 1.14 19.75 7.74
N ASN A 110 0.58 20.94 8.01
CA ASN A 110 -0.14 21.22 9.24
C ASN A 110 -1.39 20.34 9.35
N TRP A 111 -2.14 20.17 8.26
CA TRP A 111 -3.28 19.25 8.25
C TRP A 111 -2.84 17.81 8.56
N ALA A 112 -1.75 17.34 7.97
CA ALA A 112 -1.22 16.00 8.21
C ALA A 112 -0.87 15.79 9.70
N VAL A 113 -0.07 16.68 10.28
CA VAL A 113 0.38 16.55 11.67
C VAL A 113 -0.77 16.72 12.67
N GLN A 114 -1.68 17.66 12.45
CA GLN A 114 -2.88 17.84 13.27
C GLN A 114 -3.80 16.61 13.26
N ASN A 115 -3.76 15.82 12.18
CA ASN A 115 -4.52 14.58 12.02
C ASN A 115 -3.65 13.33 12.23
N GLY A 116 -2.52 13.44 12.95
CA GLY A 116 -1.71 12.30 13.38
C GLY A 116 -0.99 11.54 12.26
N LYS A 117 -0.68 12.21 11.14
CA LYS A 117 0.02 11.62 9.99
C LYS A 117 1.47 12.07 9.93
N GLN A 118 2.34 11.16 9.50
CA GLN A 118 3.69 11.50 9.02
C GLN A 118 3.60 12.12 7.62
N VAL A 119 4.69 12.74 7.17
CA VAL A 119 4.76 13.40 5.85
C VAL A 119 5.94 12.87 5.04
N ARG A 120 5.68 12.58 3.76
CA ARG A 120 6.69 12.46 2.71
C ARG A 120 6.79 13.78 1.96
N GLY A 121 7.97 14.37 1.91
CA GLY A 121 8.23 15.56 1.10
C GLY A 121 8.45 15.17 -0.36
N HIS A 122 7.75 15.85 -1.26
CA HIS A 122 7.73 15.55 -2.69
C HIS A 122 7.59 16.85 -3.51
N THR A 123 8.56 17.25 -4.33
CA THR A 123 9.89 16.66 -4.56
C THR A 123 10.92 17.77 -4.81
N LEU A 124 12.19 17.52 -4.49
CA LEU A 124 13.21 18.56 -4.42
C LEU A 124 13.92 18.84 -5.76
N ALA A 125 14.21 17.81 -6.56
CA ALA A 125 14.92 17.97 -7.82
C ALA A 125 14.37 17.04 -8.90
N TRP A 126 13.72 17.63 -9.90
CA TRP A 126 13.01 16.93 -10.96
C TRP A 126 12.98 17.76 -12.23
N HIS A 127 12.85 17.10 -13.38
CA HIS A 127 12.79 17.75 -14.68
C HIS A 127 11.43 18.40 -14.98
N SER A 128 10.35 17.87 -14.39
CA SER A 128 8.99 18.37 -14.58
C SER A 128 8.59 19.36 -13.49
N GLN A 129 7.53 20.14 -13.76
CA GLN A 129 6.98 21.16 -12.86
C GLN A 129 8.05 22.09 -12.24
N GLN A 130 9.07 22.39 -13.04
CA GLN A 130 10.01 23.45 -12.72
C GLN A 130 9.34 24.80 -12.96
N PRO A 131 9.59 25.83 -12.13
CA PRO A 131 9.15 27.17 -12.43
C PRO A 131 9.88 27.69 -13.68
N GLY A 132 9.25 28.60 -14.43
CA GLY A 132 9.79 29.06 -15.72
C GLY A 132 11.23 29.59 -15.64
N TRP A 133 11.60 30.19 -14.50
CA TRP A 133 12.97 30.65 -14.28
C TRP A 133 13.96 29.48 -14.27
N MET A 134 13.65 28.34 -13.66
CA MET A 134 14.54 27.18 -13.57
C MET A 134 14.62 26.43 -14.90
N GLN A 135 13.50 26.34 -15.64
CA GLN A 135 13.46 25.74 -16.98
C GLN A 135 14.45 26.41 -17.95
N SER A 136 14.66 27.73 -17.80
CA SER A 136 15.58 28.51 -18.63
C SER A 136 17.07 28.35 -18.27
N LEU A 137 17.38 27.76 -17.12
CA LEU A 137 18.76 27.61 -16.65
C LEU A 137 19.43 26.36 -17.25
N SER A 138 20.76 26.40 -17.30
CA SER A 138 21.60 25.26 -17.67
C SER A 138 22.98 25.35 -16.98
N GLY A 139 23.80 24.30 -17.15
CA GLY A 139 25.17 24.26 -16.66
C GLY A 139 25.33 24.50 -15.16
N SER A 140 26.40 25.19 -14.77
CA SER A 140 26.71 25.49 -13.36
C SER A 140 25.65 26.36 -12.68
N THR A 141 24.98 27.24 -13.42
CA THR A 141 23.94 28.12 -12.87
C THR A 141 22.72 27.31 -12.43
N LEU A 142 22.28 26.35 -13.23
CA LEU A 142 21.22 25.42 -12.84
C LEU A 142 21.67 24.51 -11.71
N ARG A 143 22.92 24.01 -11.74
CA ARG A 143 23.45 23.17 -10.67
C ARG A 143 23.38 23.88 -9.31
N GLN A 144 23.79 25.15 -9.25
CA GLN A 144 23.70 25.94 -8.03
C GLN A 144 22.25 26.18 -7.61
N ALA A 145 21.36 26.52 -8.55
CA ALA A 145 19.95 26.70 -8.26
C ALA A 145 19.29 25.44 -7.67
N MET A 146 19.64 24.25 -8.17
CA MET A 146 19.18 22.98 -7.60
C MET A 146 19.64 22.81 -6.14
N ILE A 147 20.91 23.14 -5.85
CA ILE A 147 21.47 23.07 -4.49
C ILE A 147 20.76 24.07 -3.56
N ASP A 148 20.57 25.30 -4.01
CA ASP A 148 19.90 26.36 -3.26
C ASP A 148 18.45 25.98 -2.95
N HIS A 149 17.74 25.43 -3.92
CA HIS A 149 16.38 24.94 -3.77
C HIS A 149 16.27 23.84 -2.71
N ILE A 150 17.12 22.80 -2.81
CA ILE A 150 17.17 21.71 -1.83
C ILE A 150 17.39 22.25 -0.41
N ASN A 151 18.35 23.15 -0.24
CA ASN A 151 18.66 23.74 1.07
C ASN A 151 17.51 24.61 1.61
N GLY A 152 16.87 25.41 0.76
CA GLY A 152 15.75 26.27 1.17
C GLY A 152 14.54 25.47 1.63
N VAL A 153 14.10 24.50 0.82
CA VAL A 153 12.91 23.69 1.12
C VAL A 153 13.17 22.77 2.31
N MET A 154 14.28 22.02 2.33
CA MET A 154 14.58 21.12 3.46
C MET A 154 14.90 21.91 4.73
N GLY A 155 15.47 23.11 4.62
CA GLY A 155 15.70 24.00 5.76
C GLY A 155 14.40 24.41 6.47
N HIS A 156 13.35 24.75 5.70
CA HIS A 156 12.04 25.10 6.24
C HIS A 156 11.36 23.92 6.96
N TYR A 157 11.48 22.72 6.41
CA TYR A 157 10.87 21.49 6.93
C TYR A 157 11.82 20.61 7.78
N LYS A 158 12.97 21.15 8.21
CA LYS A 158 14.01 20.38 8.90
C LYS A 158 13.48 19.65 10.14
N GLY A 159 13.75 18.34 10.22
CA GLY A 159 13.35 17.46 11.32
C GLY A 159 11.85 17.14 11.37
N LYS A 160 11.06 17.57 10.38
CA LYS A 160 9.60 17.40 10.34
C LYS A 160 9.12 16.35 9.33
N ILE A 161 9.98 15.96 8.40
CA ILE A 161 9.64 15.10 7.26
C ILE A 161 10.26 13.72 7.45
N ALA A 162 9.45 12.67 7.30
CA ALA A 162 9.91 11.30 7.49
C ALA A 162 10.78 10.81 6.31
N GLN A 163 10.35 11.14 5.09
CA GLN A 163 11.01 10.75 3.84
C GLN A 163 10.99 11.92 2.85
N TRP A 164 12.08 12.16 2.14
CA TRP A 164 12.14 13.09 1.03
C TRP A 164 12.37 12.36 -0.28
N ASP A 165 11.50 12.57 -1.27
CA ASP A 165 11.82 12.29 -2.67
C ASP A 165 12.80 13.36 -3.14
N VAL A 166 14.10 13.11 -2.95
CA VAL A 166 15.16 14.08 -3.25
C VAL A 166 15.26 14.27 -4.75
N VAL A 167 15.26 13.17 -5.51
CA VAL A 167 15.28 13.17 -6.96
C VAL A 167 14.12 12.34 -7.47
N ASN A 168 13.39 12.89 -8.43
CA ASN A 168 12.28 12.20 -9.11
C ASN A 168 12.61 11.97 -10.60
N GLU A 169 12.26 10.80 -11.13
CA GLU A 169 12.18 10.46 -12.57
C GLU A 169 13.40 10.80 -13.44
N ALA A 170 14.58 10.45 -12.95
CA ALA A 170 15.83 10.77 -13.62
C ALA A 170 16.19 9.82 -14.78
N PHE A 171 15.44 8.73 -14.97
CA PHE A 171 15.70 7.73 -16.01
C PHE A 171 14.70 7.84 -17.17
N ALA A 172 15.17 7.52 -18.37
CA ALA A 172 14.41 7.57 -19.61
C ALA A 172 13.48 6.35 -19.75
N ASP A 173 12.40 6.54 -20.50
CA ASP A 173 11.43 5.47 -20.84
C ASP A 173 11.66 4.87 -22.24
N ASP A 174 12.81 5.18 -22.87
CA ASP A 174 13.17 4.77 -24.23
C ASP A 174 13.69 3.33 -24.35
N GLY A 175 13.65 2.57 -23.24
CA GLY A 175 14.13 1.19 -23.17
C GLY A 175 15.66 1.05 -23.06
N SER A 176 16.42 2.15 -23.03
CA SER A 176 17.88 2.10 -22.91
C SER A 176 18.38 1.77 -21.50
N GLY A 177 17.57 2.09 -20.48
CA GLY A 177 18.02 2.10 -19.08
C GLY A 177 18.94 3.28 -18.73
N GLY A 178 19.04 4.26 -19.64
CA GLY A 178 19.83 5.48 -19.49
C GLY A 178 19.09 6.59 -18.74
N ARG A 179 19.82 7.69 -18.54
CA ARG A 179 19.27 8.91 -17.92
C ARG A 179 18.35 9.64 -18.89
N ARG A 180 17.29 10.25 -18.35
CA ARG A 180 16.42 11.16 -19.08
C ARG A 180 17.18 12.41 -19.48
N ASP A 181 17.13 12.77 -20.76
CA ASP A 181 17.63 14.08 -21.19
C ASP A 181 16.78 15.20 -20.56
N SER A 182 17.44 16.07 -19.81
CA SER A 182 16.83 17.18 -19.08
C SER A 182 17.87 18.25 -18.84
N ASN A 183 17.44 19.48 -18.55
CA ASN A 183 18.36 20.56 -18.16
C ASN A 183 19.25 20.15 -16.97
N LEU A 184 18.68 19.47 -15.97
CA LEU A 184 19.39 18.91 -14.82
C LEU A 184 20.45 17.89 -15.23
N GLN A 185 20.08 16.90 -16.05
CA GLN A 185 21.00 15.88 -16.54
C GLN A 185 22.16 16.48 -17.35
N ARG A 186 21.88 17.52 -18.16
CA ARG A 186 22.89 18.26 -18.93
C ARG A 186 23.85 19.09 -18.09
N THR A 187 23.59 19.27 -16.79
CA THR A 187 24.59 19.88 -15.87
C THR A 187 25.75 18.94 -15.56
N GLY A 188 25.59 17.63 -15.80
CA GLY A 188 26.57 16.58 -15.52
C GLY A 188 25.91 15.35 -14.89
N ASN A 189 26.42 14.15 -15.20
CA ASN A 189 25.88 12.86 -14.72
C ASN A 189 25.80 12.75 -13.18
N ASP A 190 26.63 13.51 -12.48
CA ASP A 190 26.77 13.58 -11.02
C ASP A 190 25.66 14.36 -10.32
N TRP A 191 24.75 15.03 -11.05
CA TRP A 191 23.73 15.92 -10.46
C TRP A 191 22.88 15.23 -9.38
N ILE A 192 22.54 13.95 -9.58
CA ILE A 192 21.77 13.15 -8.62
C ILE A 192 22.57 12.96 -7.32
N GLU A 193 23.85 12.58 -7.43
CA GLU A 193 24.72 12.41 -6.25
C GLU A 193 24.87 13.72 -5.48
N VAL A 194 25.04 14.83 -6.20
CA VAL A 194 25.11 16.17 -5.59
C VAL A 194 23.83 16.51 -4.85
N ALA A 195 22.66 16.19 -5.42
CA ALA A 195 21.37 16.41 -4.77
C ALA A 195 21.26 15.62 -3.45
N PHE A 196 21.60 14.33 -3.44
CA PHE A 196 21.58 13.51 -2.22
C PHE A 196 22.56 13.99 -1.16
N ARG A 197 23.80 14.35 -1.54
CA ARG A 197 24.79 14.90 -0.59
C ARG A 197 24.32 16.23 0.02
N THR A 198 23.71 17.10 -0.80
CA THR A 198 23.13 18.36 -0.34
C THR A 198 21.98 18.09 0.64
N ALA A 199 21.04 17.23 0.27
CA ALA A 199 19.89 16.88 1.09
C ALA A 199 20.30 16.31 2.46
N ARG A 200 21.30 15.42 2.49
CA ARG A 200 21.84 14.86 3.75
C ARG A 200 22.39 15.94 4.67
N ALA A 201 23.08 16.95 4.12
CA ALA A 201 23.62 18.05 4.91
C ALA A 201 22.52 18.98 5.42
N ALA A 202 21.48 19.24 4.61
CA ALA A 202 20.36 20.09 4.98
C ALA A 202 19.56 19.50 6.16
N ASP A 203 19.18 18.23 6.05
CA ASP A 203 18.45 17.50 7.10
C ASP A 203 18.94 16.04 7.26
N PRO A 204 19.81 15.77 8.24
CA PRO A 204 20.27 14.41 8.53
C PRO A 204 19.18 13.48 9.08
N ALA A 205 18.05 14.00 9.59
CA ALA A 205 17.01 13.20 10.23
C ALA A 205 16.04 12.53 9.23
N ALA A 206 15.91 13.09 8.03
CA ALA A 206 15.03 12.55 7.00
C ALA A 206 15.67 11.35 6.28
N LYS A 207 14.83 10.38 5.89
CA LYS A 207 15.23 9.36 4.91
C LYS A 207 15.23 9.96 3.50
N LEU A 208 16.31 9.75 2.76
CA LEU A 208 16.48 10.31 1.42
C LEU A 208 16.19 9.25 0.36
N CYS A 209 15.12 9.48 -0.41
CA CYS A 209 14.63 8.56 -1.43
C CYS A 209 14.93 9.04 -2.84
N TYR A 210 15.25 8.09 -3.72
CA TYR A 210 15.12 8.25 -5.17
C TYR A 210 13.74 7.73 -5.58
N ASN A 211 12.95 8.50 -6.32
CA ASN A 211 11.59 8.11 -6.74
C ASN A 211 11.47 8.08 -8.27
N ASP A 212 10.77 7.08 -8.82
CA ASP A 212 10.53 6.97 -10.27
C ASP A 212 9.35 6.01 -10.56
N TYR A 213 8.81 6.08 -11.78
CA TYR A 213 7.84 5.14 -12.32
C TYR A 213 8.49 4.20 -13.35
N ASN A 214 7.76 3.15 -13.73
CA ASN A 214 8.23 2.14 -14.69
C ASN A 214 9.56 1.51 -14.27
N ILE A 215 9.74 1.37 -12.96
CA ILE A 215 10.88 0.70 -12.33
C ILE A 215 10.42 -0.48 -11.47
N GLU A 216 9.16 -0.88 -11.57
CA GLU A 216 8.54 -1.95 -10.79
C GLU A 216 8.87 -3.32 -11.39
N ASN A 217 8.86 -3.43 -12.72
CA ASN A 217 9.12 -4.70 -13.40
C ASN A 217 10.64 -4.95 -13.52
N TRP A 218 11.11 -6.02 -12.88
CA TRP A 218 12.54 -6.34 -12.82
C TRP A 218 13.20 -6.51 -14.20
N THR A 219 12.45 -6.93 -15.22
CA THR A 219 13.01 -7.18 -16.55
C THR A 219 13.21 -5.92 -17.38
N TRP A 220 12.71 -4.76 -16.93
CA TRP A 220 12.80 -3.53 -17.69
C TRP A 220 14.16 -2.86 -17.53
N ALA A 221 14.69 -2.33 -18.64
CA ALA A 221 15.99 -1.67 -18.65
C ALA A 221 16.04 -0.46 -17.70
N LYS A 222 14.94 0.29 -17.55
CA LYS A 222 14.81 1.40 -16.61
C LYS A 222 15.02 0.95 -15.16
N THR A 223 14.37 -0.14 -14.74
CA THR A 223 14.58 -0.78 -13.43
C THR A 223 16.04 -1.14 -13.19
N GLN A 224 16.69 -1.76 -14.18
CA GLN A 224 18.10 -2.13 -14.09
C GLN A 224 19.03 -0.91 -14.02
N GLY A 225 18.74 0.15 -14.78
CA GLY A 225 19.46 1.42 -14.72
C GLY A 225 19.44 2.05 -13.33
N VAL A 226 18.25 2.14 -12.74
CA VAL A 226 18.07 2.66 -11.37
C VAL A 226 18.76 1.75 -10.35
N TYR A 227 18.61 0.42 -10.46
CA TYR A 227 19.27 -0.53 -9.58
C TYR A 227 20.80 -0.38 -9.60
N ASN A 228 21.38 -0.23 -10.79
CA ASN A 228 22.82 -0.03 -10.95
C ASN A 228 23.29 1.28 -10.33
N MET A 229 22.53 2.37 -10.46
CA MET A 229 22.84 3.65 -9.82
C MET A 229 22.80 3.53 -8.30
N VAL A 230 21.75 2.93 -7.73
CA VAL A 230 21.62 2.78 -6.27
C VAL A 230 22.74 1.89 -5.73
N ARG A 231 23.07 0.79 -6.43
CA ARG A 231 24.21 -0.07 -6.06
C ARG A 231 25.52 0.71 -6.04
N ASP A 232 25.82 1.49 -7.08
CA ASP A 232 27.01 2.35 -7.16
C ASP A 232 27.04 3.38 -6.01
N PHE A 233 25.91 4.03 -5.73
CA PHE A 233 25.78 4.99 -4.64
C PHE A 233 26.09 4.35 -3.28
N LYS A 234 25.58 3.15 -3.01
CA LYS A 234 25.89 2.42 -1.77
C LYS A 234 27.36 2.01 -1.70
N GLN A 235 27.98 1.62 -2.82
CA GLN A 235 29.40 1.28 -2.87
C GLN A 235 30.32 2.48 -2.61
N ARG A 236 29.97 3.67 -3.10
CA ARG A 236 30.78 4.89 -2.97
C ARG A 236 30.40 5.78 -1.78
N GLY A 237 29.42 5.38 -0.96
CA GLY A 237 28.98 6.15 0.20
C GLY A 237 28.21 7.43 -0.14
N VAL A 238 27.42 7.42 -1.22
CA VAL A 238 26.41 8.46 -1.50
C VAL A 238 25.23 8.26 -0.55
N PRO A 239 24.74 9.32 0.12
CA PRO A 239 23.75 9.17 1.20
C PRO A 239 22.34 8.97 0.65
N ILE A 240 22.03 7.73 0.25
CA ILE A 240 20.68 7.28 -0.14
C ILE A 240 20.17 6.23 0.85
N ASP A 241 18.93 6.44 1.32
CA ASP A 241 18.30 5.58 2.33
C ASP A 241 17.16 4.76 1.75
N CYS A 242 16.50 5.23 0.70
CA CYS A 242 15.31 4.58 0.15
C CYS A 242 15.19 4.69 -1.37
N VAL A 243 14.36 3.80 -1.93
CA VAL A 243 13.86 3.88 -3.31
C VAL A 243 12.33 3.86 -3.28
N GLY A 244 11.73 4.90 -3.84
CA GLY A 244 10.30 5.03 -4.08
C GLY A 244 9.93 4.48 -5.45
N PHE A 245 8.92 3.62 -5.47
CA PHE A 245 8.34 3.05 -6.68
C PHE A 245 6.96 3.65 -6.86
N GLN A 246 6.79 4.54 -7.85
CA GLN A 246 5.53 5.25 -8.06
C GLN A 246 4.37 4.26 -8.20
N SER A 247 4.56 3.15 -8.91
CA SER A 247 3.57 2.07 -9.01
C SER A 247 2.26 2.50 -9.70
N HIS A 248 2.38 3.33 -10.73
CA HIS A 248 1.28 3.72 -11.62
C HIS A 248 0.94 2.61 -12.62
N PHE A 249 0.19 1.59 -12.19
CA PHE A 249 -0.09 0.42 -13.00
C PHE A 249 -1.29 0.63 -13.94
N ASN A 250 -1.10 0.31 -15.21
CA ASN A 250 -2.15 0.35 -16.24
C ASN A 250 -1.86 -0.68 -17.34
N SER A 251 -2.70 -0.78 -18.36
CA SER A 251 -2.49 -1.76 -19.44
C SER A 251 -1.17 -1.59 -20.22
N GLY A 252 -0.64 -0.37 -20.31
CA GLY A 252 0.65 -0.07 -20.97
C GLY A 252 1.85 -0.32 -20.07
N SER A 253 1.66 -0.30 -18.75
CA SER A 253 2.69 -0.59 -17.76
C SER A 253 2.08 -1.43 -16.64
N PRO A 254 1.78 -2.72 -16.91
CA PRO A 254 1.01 -3.55 -16.00
C PRO A 254 1.84 -3.98 -14.80
N TYR A 255 1.16 -4.18 -13.67
CA TYR A 255 1.71 -4.92 -12.55
C TYR A 255 2.21 -6.31 -13.00
N ASN A 256 3.34 -6.73 -12.45
CA ASN A 256 3.88 -8.08 -12.62
C ASN A 256 4.30 -8.63 -11.25
N SER A 257 4.13 -9.93 -11.02
CA SER A 257 4.53 -10.58 -9.77
C SER A 257 6.03 -10.47 -9.45
N ASN A 258 6.87 -10.19 -10.45
CA ASN A 258 8.28 -9.90 -10.22
C ASN A 258 8.52 -8.54 -9.53
N PHE A 259 7.49 -7.73 -9.29
CA PHE A 259 7.62 -6.50 -8.50
C PHE A 259 8.14 -6.80 -7.09
N ARG A 260 7.69 -7.89 -6.47
CA ARG A 260 8.29 -8.38 -5.21
C ARG A 260 9.79 -8.62 -5.33
N THR A 261 10.24 -9.25 -6.41
CA THR A 261 11.66 -9.48 -6.68
C THR A 261 12.42 -8.15 -6.79
N THR A 262 11.85 -7.16 -7.48
CA THR A 262 12.40 -5.80 -7.54
C THR A 262 12.57 -5.21 -6.14
N LEU A 263 11.52 -5.19 -5.33
CA LEU A 263 11.57 -4.66 -3.97
C LEU A 263 12.63 -5.37 -3.13
N GLN A 264 12.73 -6.70 -3.22
CA GLN A 264 13.73 -7.51 -2.52
C GLN A 264 15.16 -7.18 -2.97
N ASN A 265 15.39 -7.02 -4.27
CA ASN A 265 16.72 -6.73 -4.81
C ASN A 265 17.21 -5.33 -4.38
N PHE A 266 16.34 -4.31 -4.40
CA PHE A 266 16.71 -3.00 -3.88
C PHE A 266 16.91 -3.04 -2.36
N ALA A 267 16.05 -3.75 -1.61
CA ALA A 267 16.24 -3.94 -0.17
C ALA A 267 17.59 -4.59 0.17
N ALA A 268 18.06 -5.54 -0.65
CA ALA A 268 19.35 -6.21 -0.49
C ALA A 268 20.56 -5.29 -0.68
N LEU A 269 20.41 -4.12 -1.32
CA LEU A 269 21.44 -3.08 -1.39
C LEU A 269 21.59 -2.28 -0.08
N GLY A 270 20.77 -2.56 0.93
CA GLY A 270 20.79 -1.83 2.21
C GLY A 270 20.12 -0.47 2.15
N VAL A 271 19.12 -0.32 1.27
CA VAL A 271 18.16 0.79 1.25
C VAL A 271 16.77 0.26 1.59
N ASP A 272 15.93 1.10 2.16
CA ASP A 272 14.52 0.83 2.30
C ASP A 272 13.79 0.99 0.97
N VAL A 273 12.59 0.44 0.88
CA VAL A 273 11.73 0.61 -0.30
C VAL A 273 10.37 1.14 0.12
N ALA A 274 9.73 1.90 -0.74
CA ALA A 274 8.39 2.44 -0.51
C ALA A 274 7.59 2.42 -1.81
N ILE A 275 6.30 2.09 -1.71
CA ILE A 275 5.35 2.30 -2.80
C ILE A 275 4.75 3.69 -2.60
N THR A 276 4.93 4.58 -3.56
CA THR A 276 4.83 6.03 -3.31
C THR A 276 3.64 6.72 -3.95
N GLU A 277 3.15 6.22 -5.09
CA GLU A 277 2.13 6.89 -5.91
C GLU A 277 1.12 5.87 -6.49
N LEU A 278 0.79 4.84 -5.70
CA LEU A 278 0.03 3.69 -6.19
C LEU A 278 -1.34 4.11 -6.72
N ASP A 279 -1.58 3.79 -7.98
CA ASP A 279 -2.88 3.75 -8.60
C ASP A 279 -2.90 2.63 -9.65
N ILE A 280 -4.04 1.94 -9.79
CA ILE A 280 -4.16 0.78 -10.68
C ILE A 280 -5.38 0.99 -11.56
N GLN A 281 -5.20 1.09 -12.88
CA GLN A 281 -6.30 1.23 -13.84
C GLN A 281 -7.38 0.16 -13.62
N GLY A 282 -8.64 0.61 -13.48
CA GLY A 282 -9.81 -0.22 -13.16
C GLY A 282 -9.89 -0.72 -11.72
N ALA A 283 -8.88 -0.41 -10.88
CA ALA A 283 -8.76 -0.80 -9.48
C ALA A 283 -9.07 -2.30 -9.24
N SER A 284 -8.41 -3.19 -9.99
CA SER A 284 -8.53 -4.64 -9.77
C SER A 284 -8.23 -4.98 -8.31
N SER A 285 -9.20 -5.63 -7.65
CA SER A 285 -9.08 -6.06 -6.25
C SER A 285 -7.89 -7.01 -6.05
N THR A 286 -7.66 -7.92 -7.01
CA THR A 286 -6.55 -8.86 -6.98
C THR A 286 -5.21 -8.14 -7.11
N THR A 287 -5.08 -7.21 -8.04
CA THR A 287 -3.83 -6.46 -8.24
C THR A 287 -3.49 -5.61 -7.01
N TYR A 288 -4.48 -4.91 -6.43
CA TYR A 288 -4.28 -4.14 -5.20
C TYR A 288 -3.82 -5.01 -4.02
N ALA A 289 -4.44 -6.18 -3.84
CA ALA A 289 -4.02 -7.14 -2.82
C ALA A 289 -2.61 -7.68 -3.07
N ASN A 290 -2.26 -7.97 -4.33
CA ASN A 290 -0.94 -8.47 -4.71
C ASN A 290 0.17 -7.45 -4.38
N VAL A 291 -0.01 -6.19 -4.80
CA VAL A 291 0.93 -5.10 -4.48
C VAL A 291 1.06 -4.90 -2.97
N THR A 292 -0.05 -5.00 -2.23
CA THR A 292 -0.05 -4.92 -0.77
C THR A 292 0.79 -6.04 -0.16
N ASN A 293 0.58 -7.28 -0.60
CA ASN A 293 1.33 -8.45 -0.14
C ASN A 293 2.80 -8.42 -0.53
N ASP A 294 3.16 -7.80 -1.65
CA ASP A 294 4.56 -7.60 -2.04
C ASP A 294 5.30 -6.71 -1.04
N CYS A 295 4.68 -5.63 -0.59
CA CYS A 295 5.25 -4.79 0.47
C CYS A 295 5.33 -5.54 1.81
N LEU A 296 4.28 -6.26 2.19
CA LEU A 296 4.27 -7.05 3.44
C LEU A 296 5.37 -8.13 3.45
N ALA A 297 5.68 -8.71 2.29
CA ALA A 297 6.72 -9.72 2.13
C ALA A 297 8.15 -9.18 2.18
N VAL A 298 8.35 -7.86 2.15
CA VAL A 298 9.68 -7.22 2.20
C VAL A 298 9.80 -6.42 3.49
N SER A 299 10.67 -6.85 4.40
CA SER A 299 10.84 -6.22 5.74
C SER A 299 11.27 -4.76 5.66
N ARG A 300 11.99 -4.39 4.60
CA ARG A 300 12.41 -3.01 4.31
C ARG A 300 11.39 -2.18 3.53
N CYS A 301 10.22 -2.75 3.19
CA CYS A 301 9.14 -1.95 2.62
C CYS A 301 8.47 -1.15 3.74
N LEU A 302 8.65 0.17 3.71
CA LEU A 302 8.19 1.09 4.76
C LEU A 302 6.67 1.24 4.80
N GLY A 303 6.01 1.14 3.65
CA GLY A 303 4.58 1.33 3.51
C GLY A 303 4.17 1.64 2.08
N ILE A 304 2.89 1.94 1.93
CA ILE A 304 2.20 2.16 0.65
C ILE A 304 1.49 3.50 0.71
N THR A 305 1.66 4.33 -0.32
CA THR A 305 0.87 5.56 -0.54
C THR A 305 0.09 5.40 -1.83
N VAL A 306 -1.23 5.61 -1.79
CA VAL A 306 -2.08 5.70 -2.99
C VAL A 306 -2.17 7.14 -3.50
N TRP A 307 -2.18 7.35 -4.81
CA TRP A 307 -2.08 8.69 -5.40
C TRP A 307 -3.43 9.44 -5.51
N GLY A 308 -4.05 9.62 -4.34
CA GLY A 308 -5.30 10.35 -4.15
C GLY A 308 -6.25 9.63 -3.19
N VAL A 309 -7.38 10.28 -2.89
CA VAL A 309 -8.37 9.76 -1.94
C VAL A 309 -9.50 9.04 -2.68
N ARG A 310 -10.27 9.75 -3.50
CA ARG A 310 -11.35 9.21 -4.34
C ARG A 310 -10.94 9.20 -5.81
N ASP A 311 -11.56 8.36 -6.63
CA ASP A 311 -11.33 8.34 -8.08
C ASP A 311 -11.49 9.72 -8.73
N THR A 312 -12.44 10.54 -8.25
CA THR A 312 -12.66 11.93 -8.73
C THR A 312 -11.53 12.89 -8.34
N ASP A 313 -10.70 12.53 -7.36
CA ASP A 313 -9.54 13.32 -6.94
C ASP A 313 -8.26 12.90 -7.68
N SER A 314 -8.28 11.78 -8.41
CA SER A 314 -7.12 11.26 -9.15
C SER A 314 -6.79 12.13 -10.36
N TRP A 315 -5.49 12.32 -10.60
CA TRP A 315 -4.96 12.86 -11.86
C TRP A 315 -5.32 12.02 -13.11
N ARG A 316 -5.74 10.77 -12.90
CA ARG A 316 -6.18 9.80 -13.94
C ARG A 316 -7.58 9.28 -13.64
N SER A 317 -8.51 10.18 -13.30
CA SER A 317 -9.88 9.81 -12.91
C SER A 317 -10.62 8.93 -13.91
N GLY A 318 -10.34 9.05 -15.21
CA GLY A 318 -10.90 8.18 -16.26
C GLY A 318 -10.53 6.70 -16.12
N ASP A 319 -9.46 6.38 -15.42
CA ASP A 319 -9.05 5.01 -15.13
C ASP A 319 -9.73 4.42 -13.89
N THR A 320 -10.46 5.25 -13.11
CA THR A 320 -11.02 4.90 -11.80
C THR A 320 -10.04 4.09 -10.91
N PRO A 321 -8.83 4.61 -10.62
CA PRO A 321 -7.74 3.74 -10.22
C PRO A 321 -7.51 3.65 -8.70
N LEU A 322 -8.30 4.36 -7.89
CA LEU A 322 -8.13 4.48 -6.43
C LEU A 322 -9.06 3.56 -5.64
N LEU A 323 -9.07 3.69 -4.31
CA LEU A 323 -9.78 2.80 -3.38
C LEU A 323 -11.19 3.27 -3.00
N PHE A 324 -11.54 4.51 -3.34
CA PHE A 324 -12.85 5.09 -3.05
C PHE A 324 -13.48 5.66 -4.32
N ASN A 325 -14.79 5.48 -4.47
CA ASN A 325 -15.56 6.14 -5.52
C ASN A 325 -15.72 7.63 -5.22
N GLY A 326 -16.22 8.41 -6.19
CA GLY A 326 -16.44 9.86 -6.04
C GLY A 326 -17.43 10.24 -4.91
N ASP A 327 -18.39 9.36 -4.61
CA ASP A 327 -19.33 9.54 -3.50
C ASP A 327 -18.72 9.22 -2.11
N GLY A 328 -17.47 8.74 -2.08
CA GLY A 328 -16.77 8.34 -0.86
C GLY A 328 -17.02 6.89 -0.42
N SER A 329 -17.79 6.12 -1.18
CA SER A 329 -17.98 4.69 -0.92
C SER A 329 -16.69 3.90 -1.13
N LYS A 330 -16.46 2.91 -0.27
CA LYS A 330 -15.31 1.99 -0.36
C LYS A 330 -15.50 1.09 -1.58
N LYS A 331 -14.48 0.99 -2.44
CA LYS A 331 -14.49 0.08 -3.58
C LYS A 331 -14.19 -1.36 -3.15
N PRO A 332 -14.43 -2.37 -4.00
CA PRO A 332 -13.99 -3.75 -3.78
C PRO A 332 -12.51 -3.85 -3.44
N ALA A 333 -11.66 -3.11 -4.16
CA ALA A 333 -10.22 -3.03 -3.92
C ALA A 333 -9.85 -2.56 -2.51
N TYR A 334 -10.61 -1.62 -1.91
CA TYR A 334 -10.36 -1.19 -0.53
C TYR A 334 -10.40 -2.39 0.43
N THR A 335 -11.40 -3.25 0.28
CA THR A 335 -11.58 -4.40 1.18
C THR A 335 -10.51 -5.45 0.93
N ALA A 336 -10.08 -5.62 -0.33
CA ALA A 336 -8.97 -6.50 -0.67
C ALA A 336 -7.66 -6.05 -0.02
N VAL A 337 -7.35 -4.74 -0.04
CA VAL A 337 -6.19 -4.16 0.65
C VAL A 337 -6.31 -4.33 2.17
N LEU A 338 -7.45 -3.94 2.76
CA LEU A 338 -7.64 -4.03 4.21
C LEU A 338 -7.51 -5.48 4.71
N ASN A 339 -8.06 -6.44 3.98
CA ASN A 339 -7.92 -7.86 4.29
C ASN A 339 -6.45 -8.31 4.19
N ALA A 340 -5.72 -7.90 3.15
CA ALA A 340 -4.30 -8.24 2.99
C ALA A 340 -3.44 -7.68 4.14
N LEU A 341 -3.66 -6.41 4.52
CA LEU A 341 -2.96 -5.78 5.65
C LEU A 341 -3.22 -6.50 6.99
N ASN A 342 -4.44 -7.01 7.18
CA ASN A 342 -4.82 -7.80 8.36
C ASN A 342 -4.40 -9.29 8.28
N GLY A 343 -3.52 -9.68 7.35
CA GLY A 343 -2.99 -11.04 7.24
C GLY A 343 -3.83 -12.01 6.41
N GLY A 344 -4.84 -11.51 5.69
CA GLY A 344 -5.70 -12.29 4.79
C GLY A 344 -6.70 -13.20 5.53
N THR A 345 -7.39 -14.05 4.77
CA THR A 345 -8.28 -15.09 5.31
C THR A 345 -7.60 -16.46 5.22
N THR A 346 -7.74 -17.30 6.25
CA THR A 346 -7.20 -18.68 6.25
C THR A 346 -7.90 -19.60 5.25
N THR A 347 -9.01 -19.17 4.67
CA THR A 347 -9.72 -19.86 3.59
C THR A 347 -9.41 -19.13 2.27
N PRO A 348 -8.68 -19.76 1.33
CA PRO A 348 -8.45 -19.18 0.01
C PRO A 348 -9.79 -18.91 -0.69
N PRO A 349 -9.93 -17.78 -1.41
CA PRO A 349 -11.06 -17.58 -2.32
C PRO A 349 -11.18 -18.75 -3.32
N PRO A 350 -12.39 -19.27 -3.60
CA PRO A 350 -12.57 -20.26 -4.66
C PRO A 350 -12.08 -19.70 -6.01
N THR A 351 -11.33 -20.50 -6.77
CA THR A 351 -10.91 -20.16 -8.13
C THR A 351 -11.94 -20.67 -9.13
N GLY A 352 -12.55 -19.79 -9.94
CA GLY A 352 -13.38 -20.21 -11.08
C GLY A 352 -14.88 -20.41 -10.81
N GLY A 353 -15.41 -19.79 -9.74
CA GLY A 353 -16.82 -19.88 -9.37
C GLY A 353 -17.04 -20.85 -8.22
N GLY A 354 -18.00 -20.55 -7.35
CA GLY A 354 -18.34 -21.39 -6.20
C GLY A 354 -19.66 -21.00 -5.58
N GLN A 355 -20.09 -21.78 -4.60
CA GLN A 355 -21.32 -21.52 -3.87
C GLN A 355 -21.10 -20.41 -2.85
N ILE A 356 -22.15 -19.63 -2.58
CA ILE A 356 -22.20 -18.66 -1.48
C ILE A 356 -23.25 -19.17 -0.48
N LYS A 357 -22.79 -19.78 0.61
CA LYS A 357 -23.64 -20.43 1.60
C LYS A 357 -23.87 -19.53 2.82
N GLY A 358 -25.12 -19.27 3.15
CA GLY A 358 -25.49 -18.51 4.35
C GLY A 358 -25.19 -19.29 5.62
N VAL A 359 -24.49 -18.66 6.58
CA VAL A 359 -24.09 -19.28 7.84
C VAL A 359 -25.31 -19.65 8.68
N GLY A 360 -26.33 -18.78 8.76
CA GLY A 360 -27.53 -19.02 9.56
C GLY A 360 -28.45 -20.11 9.02
N SER A 361 -28.47 -20.34 7.70
CA SER A 361 -29.40 -21.27 7.05
C SER A 361 -28.75 -22.58 6.61
N GLY A 362 -27.43 -22.58 6.38
CA GLY A 362 -26.73 -23.68 5.70
C GLY A 362 -27.09 -23.81 4.21
N ARG A 363 -27.84 -22.85 3.66
CA ARG A 363 -28.35 -22.83 2.28
C ARG A 363 -27.57 -21.87 1.39
N CYS A 364 -27.64 -22.10 0.09
CA CYS A 364 -26.88 -21.36 -0.91
C CYS A 364 -27.70 -20.24 -1.53
N LEU A 365 -26.99 -19.17 -1.94
CA LEU A 365 -27.53 -18.10 -2.76
C LEU A 365 -27.91 -18.65 -4.13
N ASP A 366 -29.19 -18.60 -4.45
CA ASP A 366 -29.81 -19.30 -5.57
C ASP A 366 -30.62 -18.35 -6.44
N VAL A 367 -30.49 -18.51 -7.75
CA VAL A 367 -31.42 -17.89 -8.71
C VAL A 367 -32.62 -18.84 -8.92
N PRO A 368 -33.84 -18.43 -8.53
CA PRO A 368 -35.01 -19.30 -8.58
C PRO A 368 -35.21 -19.95 -9.95
N ASN A 369 -35.40 -21.28 -9.93
CA ASN A 369 -35.66 -22.11 -11.12
C ASN A 369 -34.63 -21.96 -12.25
N ALA A 370 -33.40 -21.58 -11.90
CA ALA A 370 -32.35 -21.25 -12.86
C ALA A 370 -32.77 -20.19 -13.92
N SER A 371 -33.65 -19.27 -13.55
CA SER A 371 -34.06 -18.15 -14.40
C SER A 371 -32.86 -17.32 -14.86
N THR A 372 -32.92 -16.82 -16.09
CA THR A 372 -31.97 -15.84 -16.62
C THR A 372 -32.61 -14.47 -16.89
N THR A 373 -33.86 -14.29 -16.45
CA THR A 373 -34.62 -13.05 -16.62
C THR A 373 -34.11 -11.97 -15.67
N ASP A 374 -33.79 -10.81 -16.25
CA ASP A 374 -33.41 -9.63 -15.47
C ASP A 374 -34.52 -9.23 -14.50
N GLY A 375 -34.11 -8.93 -13.27
CA GLY A 375 -35.04 -8.64 -12.19
C GLY A 375 -35.53 -9.88 -11.43
N THR A 376 -35.02 -11.08 -11.68
CA THR A 376 -35.34 -12.23 -10.82
C THR A 376 -34.72 -12.03 -9.44
N GLN A 377 -35.53 -11.92 -8.37
CA GLN A 377 -35.03 -11.83 -7.00
C GLN A 377 -34.35 -13.13 -6.58
N LEU A 378 -33.25 -13.04 -5.86
CA LEU A 378 -32.56 -14.22 -5.34
C LEU A 378 -33.24 -14.76 -4.09
N GLN A 379 -32.95 -16.02 -3.82
CA GLN A 379 -33.43 -16.73 -2.65
C GLN A 379 -32.31 -17.56 -2.00
N LEU A 380 -32.61 -18.09 -0.81
CA LEU A 380 -31.92 -19.24 -0.24
C LEU A 380 -32.52 -20.53 -0.78
N TRP A 381 -31.67 -21.47 -1.18
CA TRP A 381 -32.06 -22.82 -1.55
C TRP A 381 -31.03 -23.85 -1.11
N ASP A 382 -31.44 -25.11 -0.97
CA ASP A 382 -30.52 -26.20 -0.64
C ASP A 382 -29.36 -26.24 -1.64
N CYS A 383 -28.14 -26.33 -1.10
CA CYS A 383 -26.91 -26.27 -1.89
C CYS A 383 -26.78 -27.47 -2.84
N ASN A 384 -26.56 -27.21 -4.11
CA ASN A 384 -26.33 -28.24 -5.13
C ASN A 384 -25.40 -27.75 -6.25
N SER A 385 -24.98 -28.64 -7.15
CA SER A 385 -24.01 -28.33 -8.22
C SER A 385 -24.59 -27.60 -9.43
N ALA A 386 -25.82 -27.06 -9.35
CA ALA A 386 -26.44 -26.38 -10.47
C ALA A 386 -25.82 -24.99 -10.74
N THR A 387 -25.87 -24.59 -12.00
CA THR A 387 -25.26 -23.34 -12.50
C THR A 387 -25.85 -22.08 -11.86
N ASN A 388 -27.10 -22.15 -11.40
CA ASN A 388 -27.81 -21.06 -10.73
C ASN A 388 -27.35 -20.78 -9.29
N GLN A 389 -26.41 -21.57 -8.79
CA GLN A 389 -25.74 -21.37 -7.49
C GLN A 389 -24.22 -21.16 -7.64
N GLN A 390 -23.70 -21.06 -8.87
CA GLN A 390 -22.28 -20.85 -9.12
C GLN A 390 -21.99 -19.36 -9.31
N TRP A 391 -21.34 -18.77 -8.32
CA TRP A 391 -21.01 -17.36 -8.27
C TRP A 391 -19.53 -17.11 -8.42
N THR A 392 -19.16 -16.25 -9.36
CA THR A 392 -17.77 -15.83 -9.58
C THR A 392 -17.60 -14.39 -9.11
N TYR A 393 -16.74 -14.19 -8.11
CA TYR A 393 -16.35 -12.83 -7.71
C TYR A 393 -15.25 -12.31 -8.63
N THR A 394 -15.51 -11.22 -9.35
CA THR A 394 -14.57 -10.64 -10.31
C THR A 394 -13.64 -9.63 -9.65
N ASP A 395 -12.56 -9.28 -10.34
CA ASP A 395 -11.63 -8.23 -9.89
C ASP A 395 -12.29 -6.85 -9.72
N ALA A 396 -13.33 -6.58 -10.52
CA ALA A 396 -14.17 -5.38 -10.43
C ALA A 396 -15.16 -5.42 -9.24
N GLY A 397 -15.22 -6.54 -8.52
CA GLY A 397 -16.08 -6.77 -7.37
C GLY A 397 -17.51 -7.17 -7.69
N GLU A 398 -17.78 -7.65 -8.90
CA GLU A 398 -19.09 -8.20 -9.24
C GLU A 398 -19.21 -9.63 -8.74
N LEU A 399 -20.41 -10.05 -8.33
CA LEU A 399 -20.75 -11.45 -8.13
C LEU A 399 -21.53 -11.93 -9.35
N ARG A 400 -20.86 -12.64 -10.26
CA ARG A 400 -21.43 -13.08 -11.54
C ARG A 400 -21.99 -14.49 -11.47
N VAL A 401 -23.12 -14.70 -12.12
CA VAL A 401 -23.74 -16.02 -12.38
C VAL A 401 -24.01 -16.16 -13.88
N TYR A 402 -23.98 -17.37 -14.40
CA TYR A 402 -24.14 -17.67 -15.84
C TYR A 402 -23.15 -16.93 -16.76
N GLY A 403 -22.01 -16.49 -16.22
CA GLY A 403 -20.99 -15.73 -16.94
C GLY A 403 -21.29 -14.22 -17.09
N ASN A 404 -22.51 -13.84 -17.47
CA ASN A 404 -22.84 -12.44 -17.80
C ASN A 404 -24.07 -11.84 -17.06
N LYS A 405 -24.56 -12.51 -16.01
CA LYS A 405 -25.51 -11.92 -15.07
C LYS A 405 -24.79 -11.54 -13.79
N CYS A 406 -25.17 -10.42 -13.20
CA CYS A 406 -24.58 -9.88 -11.99
C CYS A 406 -25.61 -9.86 -10.87
N LEU A 407 -25.13 -10.11 -9.66
CA LEU A 407 -25.85 -9.80 -8.44
C LEU A 407 -26.06 -8.29 -8.36
N ASP A 408 -27.31 -7.86 -8.35
CA ASP A 408 -27.75 -6.49 -8.57
C ASP A 408 -28.67 -6.05 -7.42
N ALA A 409 -28.40 -4.87 -6.88
CA ALA A 409 -29.30 -4.20 -5.94
C ALA A 409 -30.22 -3.23 -6.69
N ALA A 410 -31.54 -3.43 -6.55
CA ALA A 410 -32.56 -2.58 -7.19
C ALA A 410 -32.84 -1.26 -6.43
N GLY A 411 -32.02 -0.92 -5.45
CA GLY A 411 -32.15 0.26 -4.59
C GLY A 411 -31.09 0.29 -3.50
N THR A 412 -31.01 1.39 -2.76
CA THR A 412 -29.98 1.64 -1.73
C THR A 412 -30.50 1.60 -0.30
N GLY A 413 -31.80 1.41 -0.09
CA GLY A 413 -32.44 1.41 1.23
C GLY A 413 -32.61 0.00 1.82
N ASN A 414 -32.86 -0.07 3.13
CA ASN A 414 -33.29 -1.32 3.79
C ASN A 414 -34.52 -1.91 3.09
N GLY A 415 -34.52 -3.22 2.86
CA GLY A 415 -35.57 -3.92 2.12
C GLY A 415 -35.40 -3.89 0.61
N SER A 416 -34.36 -3.24 0.09
CA SER A 416 -34.11 -3.20 -1.35
C SER A 416 -33.89 -4.61 -1.89
N LYS A 417 -34.59 -4.92 -2.98
CA LYS A 417 -34.53 -6.22 -3.66
C LYS A 417 -33.13 -6.49 -4.19
N VAL A 418 -32.62 -7.69 -3.91
CA VAL A 418 -31.37 -8.20 -4.48
C VAL A 418 -31.73 -9.24 -5.54
N GLN A 419 -31.33 -8.98 -6.78
CA GLN A 419 -31.79 -9.66 -7.99
C GLN A 419 -30.61 -10.04 -8.90
N ILE A 420 -30.87 -10.81 -9.95
CA ILE A 420 -29.96 -10.87 -11.09
C ILE A 420 -30.32 -9.80 -12.13
N TYR A 421 -29.31 -9.17 -12.71
CA TYR A 421 -29.45 -8.26 -13.83
C TYR A 421 -28.28 -8.43 -14.80
N SER A 422 -28.41 -7.97 -16.04
CA SER A 422 -27.29 -7.96 -17.00
C SER A 422 -26.13 -7.12 -16.45
N CYS A 423 -24.89 -7.63 -16.55
CA CYS A 423 -23.72 -6.92 -16.02
C CYS A 423 -23.43 -5.66 -16.84
N TRP A 424 -23.28 -4.51 -16.16
CA TRP A 424 -22.96 -3.24 -16.80
C TRP A 424 -21.93 -2.39 -16.05
N GLY A 425 -21.39 -2.90 -14.93
CA GLY A 425 -20.32 -2.25 -14.16
C GLY A 425 -20.79 -1.17 -13.18
N GLY A 426 -22.09 -1.03 -12.95
CA GLY A 426 -22.66 -0.13 -11.95
C GLY A 426 -22.26 -0.50 -10.52
N ASP A 427 -22.14 0.50 -9.63
CA ASP A 427 -21.76 0.26 -8.23
C ASP A 427 -22.84 -0.48 -7.42
N ASN A 428 -24.08 -0.52 -7.91
CA ASN A 428 -25.15 -1.37 -7.36
C ASN A 428 -24.97 -2.87 -7.72
N GLN A 429 -24.01 -3.19 -8.59
CA GLN A 429 -23.59 -4.55 -8.95
C GLN A 429 -22.24 -4.94 -8.37
N LYS A 430 -21.61 -4.05 -7.59
CA LYS A 430 -20.32 -4.29 -6.94
C LYS A 430 -20.51 -4.55 -5.45
N TRP A 431 -19.73 -5.48 -4.94
CA TRP A 431 -19.85 -6.01 -3.60
C TRP A 431 -18.48 -6.06 -2.93
N ARG A 432 -18.45 -5.87 -1.61
CA ARG A 432 -17.26 -6.03 -0.77
C ARG A 432 -17.43 -7.31 0.05
N LEU A 433 -16.44 -8.19 -0.04
CA LEU A 433 -16.39 -9.43 0.75
C LEU A 433 -15.55 -9.19 2.01
N ASN A 434 -16.22 -8.94 3.13
CA ASN A 434 -15.54 -8.66 4.40
C ASN A 434 -15.06 -9.97 5.07
N SER A 435 -14.06 -9.85 5.94
CA SER A 435 -13.47 -10.99 6.66
C SER A 435 -14.40 -11.64 7.68
N ASP A 436 -15.43 -10.91 8.16
CA ASP A 436 -16.48 -11.42 9.05
C ASP A 436 -17.55 -12.27 8.35
N GLY A 437 -17.43 -12.43 7.02
CA GLY A 437 -18.36 -13.17 6.17
C GLY A 437 -19.52 -12.33 5.64
N SER A 438 -19.61 -11.04 5.98
CA SER A 438 -20.60 -10.15 5.39
C SER A 438 -20.27 -9.79 3.93
N ILE A 439 -21.31 -9.64 3.12
CA ILE A 439 -21.23 -9.19 1.73
C ILE A 439 -21.94 -7.85 1.65
N VAL A 440 -21.22 -6.77 1.35
CA VAL A 440 -21.74 -5.40 1.41
C VAL A 440 -21.82 -4.78 0.03
N GLY A 441 -22.97 -4.25 -0.37
CA GLY A 441 -23.13 -3.50 -1.62
C GLY A 441 -22.31 -2.21 -1.60
N VAL A 442 -21.54 -1.94 -2.66
CA VAL A 442 -20.66 -0.77 -2.73
C VAL A 442 -21.47 0.53 -2.69
N GLN A 443 -22.47 0.66 -3.56
CA GLN A 443 -23.30 1.86 -3.64
C GLN A 443 -24.14 2.11 -2.37
N SER A 444 -24.69 1.05 -1.77
CA SER A 444 -25.65 1.19 -0.65
C SER A 444 -24.96 1.24 0.71
N GLY A 445 -23.79 0.62 0.85
CA GLY A 445 -23.18 0.37 2.17
C GLY A 445 -23.94 -0.67 3.02
N LEU A 446 -24.95 -1.34 2.45
CA LEU A 446 -25.81 -2.30 3.13
C LEU A 446 -25.38 -3.75 2.89
N CYS A 447 -25.67 -4.63 3.84
CA CYS A 447 -25.36 -6.05 3.80
C CYS A 447 -26.41 -6.84 3.02
N LEU A 448 -25.95 -7.89 2.34
CA LEU A 448 -26.79 -8.95 1.79
C LEU A 448 -27.42 -9.74 2.94
N ASP A 449 -28.76 -9.75 2.97
CA ASP A 449 -29.56 -10.17 4.12
C ASP A 449 -30.65 -11.14 3.67
N ALA A 450 -30.77 -12.29 4.35
CA ALA A 450 -31.92 -13.17 4.17
C ALA A 450 -33.12 -12.62 4.94
N VAL A 451 -34.21 -12.33 4.20
CA VAL A 451 -35.38 -11.59 4.69
C VAL A 451 -35.94 -12.19 5.97
N GLY A 452 -36.09 -11.36 7.01
CA GLY A 452 -36.65 -11.77 8.30
C GLY A 452 -35.83 -12.84 9.03
N ALA A 453 -34.55 -12.98 8.70
CA ALA A 453 -33.69 -14.08 9.13
C ALA A 453 -34.26 -15.47 8.78
N GLY A 454 -35.06 -15.55 7.71
CA GLY A 454 -35.59 -16.82 7.21
C GLY A 454 -34.46 -17.77 6.81
N THR A 455 -34.67 -19.07 7.06
CA THR A 455 -33.67 -20.11 6.77
C THR A 455 -34.17 -21.18 5.83
N ALA A 456 -35.45 -21.17 5.45
CA ALA A 456 -36.06 -22.15 4.58
C ALA A 456 -35.77 -21.88 3.09
N ASN A 457 -35.91 -22.91 2.27
CA ASN A 457 -35.94 -22.77 0.81
C ASN A 457 -36.99 -21.72 0.39
N GLY A 458 -36.62 -20.83 -0.52
CA GLY A 458 -37.48 -19.74 -0.97
C GLY A 458 -37.41 -18.47 -0.13
N THR A 459 -36.60 -18.44 0.95
CA THR A 459 -36.35 -17.19 1.68
C THR A 459 -35.66 -16.19 0.73
N LEU A 460 -36.31 -15.07 0.46
CA LEU A 460 -35.77 -14.05 -0.45
C LEU A 460 -34.57 -13.32 0.16
N ILE A 461 -33.75 -12.74 -0.71
CA ILE A 461 -32.60 -11.92 -0.36
C ILE A 461 -32.92 -10.43 -0.57
N GLN A 462 -32.48 -9.60 0.37
CA GLN A 462 -32.60 -8.15 0.36
C GLN A 462 -31.28 -7.48 0.75
N LEU A 463 -31.25 -6.15 0.64
CA LEU A 463 -30.29 -5.32 1.36
C LEU A 463 -30.84 -4.90 2.71
N TYR A 464 -29.99 -4.92 3.73
CA TYR A 464 -30.33 -4.39 5.04
C TYR A 464 -29.10 -3.84 5.76
N SER A 465 -29.34 -3.02 6.79
CA SER A 465 -28.29 -2.50 7.66
C SER A 465 -27.48 -3.66 8.25
N CYS A 466 -26.15 -3.56 8.15
CA CYS A 466 -25.25 -4.59 8.64
C CYS A 466 -25.39 -4.75 10.16
N SER A 467 -25.66 -5.97 10.62
CA SER A 467 -25.99 -6.27 12.02
C SER A 467 -25.10 -7.33 12.66
N ASN A 468 -24.19 -7.94 11.90
CA ASN A 468 -23.44 -9.15 12.26
C ASN A 468 -24.32 -10.39 12.51
N GLY A 469 -25.60 -10.33 12.14
CA GLY A 469 -26.54 -11.45 12.24
C GLY A 469 -26.10 -12.65 11.40
N SER A 470 -26.47 -13.87 11.81
CA SER A 470 -26.14 -15.10 11.07
C SER A 470 -26.77 -15.15 9.68
N ASN A 471 -27.87 -14.42 9.45
CA ASN A 471 -28.55 -14.27 8.17
C ASN A 471 -27.87 -13.29 7.20
N GLN A 472 -26.81 -12.61 7.65
CA GLN A 472 -25.98 -11.70 6.83
C GLN A 472 -24.53 -12.19 6.68
N ARG A 473 -24.22 -13.39 7.18
CA ARG A 473 -22.88 -13.99 7.08
C ARG A 473 -22.90 -15.14 6.09
N TRP A 474 -21.85 -15.21 5.28
CA TRP A 474 -21.75 -16.11 4.13
C TRP A 474 -20.36 -16.75 4.09
N THR A 475 -20.32 -18.02 3.71
CA THR A 475 -19.09 -18.76 3.42
C THR A 475 -19.04 -19.11 1.94
N ARG A 476 -17.86 -19.01 1.34
CA ARG A 476 -17.63 -19.38 -0.06
C ARG A 476 -16.95 -20.74 -0.10
N THR A 477 -17.45 -21.66 -0.92
CA THR A 477 -16.94 -23.03 -1.06
C THR A 477 -16.95 -23.49 -2.50
#